data_AF-A0A1G5FAQ5-F1
#
_entry.id   AF-A0A1G5FAQ5-F1
#
_cell.length_a   1.000
_cell.length_b   1.000
_cell.length_c   1.000
_cell.angle_alpha   90.00
_cell.angle_beta   90.00
_cell.angle_gamma   90.00
#
_symmetry.space_group_name_H-M   'P 1'
#
loop_
_entity.id
_entity.type
_entity.pdbx_description
1 polymer ?
#
loop_
_entity_poly.entity_id
_entity_poly.type
_entity_poly.pdbx_seq_one_letter_code
_entity_poly.pdbx_strand_id
1 'polypeptide(L)'
;MDKTFIEMKLFQVKPDKLEQFETKIEEMTTKQLKCDGCISLKYFKRFFTIDGIELGEPPRELTKIVKCVKYYSYWGFDTKENYGKAIKIFFDNYNKELQKLLIAPFDINLGYSV
;
A
#
# COMPACT_ATOMS: atom_id res chain seq x y z
N MET A 1 -21.04 5.25 14.55
CA MET A 1 -19.74 5.51 13.90
C MET A 1 -19.90 4.99 12.49
N ASP A 2 -19.90 5.87 11.50
CA ASP A 2 -20.05 5.44 10.11
C ASP A 2 -18.84 4.58 9.72
N LYS A 3 -19.09 3.46 9.05
CA LYS A 3 -18.04 2.53 8.68
C LYS A 3 -17.16 3.17 7.61
N THR A 4 -15.85 3.19 7.83
CA THR A 4 -14.88 3.66 6.82
C THR A 4 -14.78 2.62 5.71
N PHE A 5 -14.90 3.02 4.45
CA PHE A 5 -14.58 2.15 3.33
C PHE A 5 -13.06 2.11 3.14
N ILE A 6 -12.47 0.92 3.07
CA ILE A 6 -11.03 0.70 3.11
C ILE A 6 -10.59 -0.04 1.86
N GLU A 7 -9.47 0.43 1.31
CA GLU A 7 -8.62 -0.32 0.41
C GLU A 7 -7.32 -0.74 1.10
N MET A 8 -6.98 -2.03 0.96
CA MET A 8 -5.67 -2.58 1.29
C MET A 8 -5.00 -3.09 0.03
N LYS A 9 -3.83 -2.54 -0.33
CA LYS A 9 -3.02 -3.06 -1.46
C LYS A 9 -1.75 -3.74 -1.00
N LEU A 10 -1.31 -4.73 -1.77
CA LEU A 10 0.00 -5.35 -1.66
C LEU A 10 0.80 -5.09 -2.95
N PHE A 11 1.96 -4.48 -2.81
CA PHE A 11 2.93 -4.28 -3.87
C PHE A 11 4.13 -5.21 -3.65
N GLN A 12 4.48 -6.00 -4.66
CA GLN A 12 5.69 -6.82 -4.66
C GLN A 12 6.74 -6.16 -5.57
N VAL A 13 7.59 -5.33 -4.98
CA VAL A 13 8.54 -4.46 -5.70
C VAL A 13 9.81 -5.23 -6.05
N LYS A 14 10.30 -5.03 -7.27
CA LYS A 14 11.62 -5.55 -7.70
C LYS A 14 12.72 -4.92 -6.82
N PRO A 15 13.65 -5.71 -6.25
CA PRO A 15 14.67 -5.17 -5.35
C PRO A 15 15.53 -4.05 -5.97
N ASP A 16 15.84 -4.14 -7.27
CA ASP A 16 16.63 -3.17 -8.05
C ASP A 16 15.84 -1.92 -8.49
N LYS A 17 14.55 -1.84 -8.13
CA LYS A 17 13.65 -0.72 -8.46
C LYS A 17 13.06 -0.06 -7.23
N LEU A 18 13.58 -0.39 -6.04
CA LEU A 18 13.04 0.05 -4.77
C LEU A 18 13.01 1.58 -4.64
N GLU A 19 14.13 2.25 -4.91
CA GLU A 19 14.23 3.71 -4.82
C GLU A 19 13.22 4.41 -5.75
N GLN A 20 13.11 3.95 -7.00
CA GLN A 20 12.14 4.48 -7.96
C GLN A 20 10.69 4.30 -7.47
N PHE A 21 10.40 3.18 -6.82
CA PHE A 21 9.09 2.92 -6.25
C PHE A 21 8.82 3.81 -5.02
N GLU A 22 9.80 4.05 -4.16
CA GLU A 22 9.69 4.96 -3.01
C GLU A 22 9.43 6.40 -3.48
N THR A 23 10.15 6.89 -4.49
CA THR A 23 9.86 8.19 -5.13
C THR A 23 8.43 8.26 -5.68
N LYS A 24 7.94 7.17 -6.28
CA LYS A 24 6.55 7.11 -6.76
C LYS A 24 5.54 7.11 -5.62
N ILE A 25 5.82 6.46 -4.49
CA ILE A 25 4.96 6.53 -3.30
C ILE A 25 4.81 7.99 -2.82
N GLU A 26 5.88 8.76 -2.79
CA GLU A 26 5.84 10.17 -2.38
C GLU A 26 4.95 11.00 -3.33
N GLU A 27 5.12 10.80 -4.64
CA GLU A 27 4.30 11.46 -5.67
C GLU A 27 2.81 11.08 -5.53
N MET A 28 2.52 9.78 -5.41
CA MET A 28 1.16 9.25 -5.30
C MET A 28 0.48 9.72 -4.01
N THR A 29 1.20 9.68 -2.89
CA THR A 29 0.68 10.10 -1.57
C THR A 29 0.15 11.52 -1.61
N THR A 30 0.90 12.43 -2.24
CA THR A 30 0.49 13.84 -2.39
C THR A 30 -0.81 14.00 -3.17
N LYS A 31 -1.07 13.16 -4.19
CA LYS A 31 -2.32 13.23 -4.98
C LYS A 31 -3.47 12.49 -4.30
N GLN A 32 -3.21 11.32 -3.73
CA GLN A 32 -4.21 10.48 -3.08
C GLN A 32 -4.81 11.13 -1.82
N LEU A 33 -4.00 11.83 -1.03
CA LEU A 33 -4.49 12.58 0.14
C LEU A 33 -5.44 13.73 -0.22
N LYS A 34 -5.41 14.19 -1.47
CA LYS A 34 -6.28 15.26 -1.98
C LYS A 34 -7.56 14.73 -2.63
N CYS A 35 -7.73 13.40 -2.72
CA CYS A 35 -8.95 12.84 -3.27
C CYS A 35 -10.13 13.11 -2.33
N ASP A 36 -11.26 13.49 -2.91
CA ASP A 36 -12.51 13.69 -2.16
C ASP A 36 -12.83 12.44 -1.33
N GLY A 37 -13.29 12.67 -0.09
CA GLY A 37 -13.66 11.61 0.83
C GLY A 37 -12.50 10.80 1.41
N CYS A 38 -11.24 11.10 1.08
CA CYS A 38 -10.08 10.45 1.69
C CYS A 38 -10.00 10.78 3.19
N ILE A 39 -10.09 9.77 4.04
CA ILE A 39 -9.99 9.88 5.50
C ILE A 39 -8.57 9.63 5.97
N SER A 40 -7.89 8.64 5.38
CA SER A 40 -6.53 8.27 5.77
C SER A 40 -5.79 7.51 4.69
N LEU A 41 -4.48 7.71 4.63
CA LEU A 41 -3.58 7.01 3.72
C LEU A 41 -2.30 6.64 4.46
N LYS A 42 -1.90 5.38 4.39
CA LYS A 42 -0.63 4.89 4.93
C LYS A 42 0.02 3.96 3.93
N TYR A 43 1.33 4.11 3.77
CA TYR A 43 2.18 3.11 3.13
C TYR A 43 3.11 2.54 4.19
N PHE A 44 3.34 1.24 4.17
CA PHE A 44 4.38 0.65 5.00
C PHE A 44 5.13 -0.44 4.25
N LYS A 45 6.42 -0.51 4.56
CA LYS A 45 7.35 -1.49 4.02
C LYS A 45 7.51 -2.63 5.00
N ARG A 46 7.45 -3.86 4.51
CA ARG A 46 7.65 -5.03 5.37
C ARG A 46 9.15 -5.31 5.55
N PHE A 47 9.67 -4.89 6.71
CA PHE A 47 11.05 -5.16 7.13
C PHE A 47 11.22 -5.95 8.41
N PHE A 48 10.13 -6.27 9.11
CA PHE A 48 10.17 -7.04 10.34
C PHE A 48 9.53 -8.42 10.16
N THR A 49 9.98 -9.37 10.96
CA THR A 49 9.38 -10.69 11.16
C THR A 49 9.26 -10.94 12.65
N ILE A 50 8.29 -11.77 13.02
CA ILE A 50 8.07 -12.14 14.42
C ILE A 50 8.72 -13.50 14.65
N ASP A 51 9.64 -13.54 15.61
CA ASP A 51 10.19 -14.75 16.20
C ASP A 51 9.85 -14.69 17.71
N GLY A 52 9.86 -15.81 18.44
CA GLY A 52 9.69 -15.78 19.91
C GLY A 52 8.30 -15.35 20.41
N ILE A 53 7.22 -15.61 19.63
CA ILE A 53 5.82 -15.24 19.96
C ILE A 53 5.45 -15.65 21.40
N GLU A 54 5.85 -16.85 21.82
CA GLU A 54 5.53 -17.39 23.16
C GLU A 54 6.17 -16.60 24.30
N LEU A 55 7.30 -15.94 24.03
CA LEU A 55 8.07 -15.16 25.01
C LEU A 55 7.74 -13.65 24.96
N GLY A 56 6.90 -13.22 24.01
CA GLY A 56 6.55 -11.80 23.84
C GLY A 56 7.72 -10.94 23.38
N GLU A 57 8.71 -11.53 22.69
CA GLU A 57 9.88 -10.81 22.20
C GLU A 57 9.51 -9.80 21.09
N PRO A 58 10.23 -8.67 20.98
CA PRO A 58 9.98 -7.70 19.93
C PRO A 58 10.28 -8.31 18.55
N PRO A 59 9.54 -7.91 17.48
CA PRO A 59 9.86 -8.30 16.11
C PRO A 59 11.28 -7.90 15.74
N ARG A 60 11.99 -8.75 14.99
CA ARG A 60 13.33 -8.45 14.48
C ARG A 60 13.31 -8.09 13.00
N GLU A 61 14.37 -7.43 12.55
CA GLU A 61 14.54 -7.11 11.14
C GLU A 61 14.74 -8.36 10.27
N LEU A 62 14.35 -8.26 9.01
CA LEU A 62 14.64 -9.25 7.98
C LEU A 62 16.14 -9.21 7.65
N THR A 63 16.80 -10.35 7.81
CA THR A 63 18.23 -10.50 7.49
C THR A 63 18.50 -10.65 5.99
N LYS A 64 17.46 -10.92 5.18
CA LYS A 64 17.55 -11.02 3.72
C LYS A 64 16.24 -10.66 3.04
N ILE A 65 16.34 -10.02 1.88
CA ILE A 65 15.23 -9.82 0.95
C ILE A 65 15.24 -10.97 -0.05
N VAL A 66 14.16 -11.75 -0.11
CA VAL A 66 14.01 -12.85 -1.07
C VAL A 66 12.99 -12.45 -2.12
N LYS A 67 13.38 -12.49 -3.40
CA LYS A 67 12.55 -12.24 -4.60
C LYS A 67 12.05 -10.80 -4.78
N CYS A 68 11.46 -10.18 -3.76
CA CYS A 68 10.87 -8.84 -3.82
C CYS A 68 10.83 -8.15 -2.45
N VAL A 69 10.69 -6.83 -2.47
CA VAL A 69 10.35 -6.04 -1.27
C VAL A 69 8.83 -5.86 -1.24
N LYS A 70 8.19 -6.15 -0.10
CA LYS A 70 6.74 -6.01 0.05
C LYS A 70 6.40 -4.65 0.64
N TYR A 71 5.51 -3.93 -0.04
CA TYR A 71 4.83 -2.76 0.48
C TYR A 71 3.34 -3.02 0.60
N TYR A 72 2.74 -2.37 1.57
CA TYR A 72 1.31 -2.37 1.77
C TYR A 72 0.83 -0.94 1.79
N SER A 73 -0.36 -0.71 1.24
CA SER A 73 -1.06 0.55 1.44
C SER A 73 -2.40 0.32 2.12
N TYR A 74 -2.75 1.23 3.01
CA TYR A 74 -4.08 1.39 3.56
C TYR A 74 -4.63 2.72 3.04
N TRP A 75 -5.79 2.71 2.41
CA TRP A 75 -6.47 3.92 1.94
C TRP A 75 -7.94 3.91 2.37
N GLY A 76 -8.29 4.76 3.32
CA GLY A 76 -9.62 4.85 3.92
C GLY A 76 -10.44 6.02 3.37
N PHE A 77 -11.73 5.79 3.18
CA PHE A 77 -12.70 6.71 2.60
C PHE A 77 -14.00 6.78 3.38
N ASP A 78 -14.68 7.92 3.27
CA ASP A 78 -16.04 8.13 3.80
C ASP A 78 -17.10 7.25 3.11
N THR A 79 -16.95 7.02 1.81
CA THR A 79 -17.90 6.33 0.95
C THR A 79 -17.17 5.52 -0.12
N LYS A 80 -17.81 4.44 -0.58
CA LYS A 80 -17.27 3.62 -1.69
C LYS A 80 -17.30 4.37 -3.03
N GLU A 81 -18.21 5.34 -3.18
CA GLU A 81 -18.36 6.16 -4.37
C GLU A 81 -17.18 7.13 -4.53
N ASN A 82 -16.76 7.79 -3.43
CA ASN A 82 -15.58 8.63 -3.44
C ASN A 82 -14.30 7.81 -3.68
N TYR A 83 -14.20 6.62 -3.07
CA TYR A 83 -13.16 5.66 -3.40
C TYR A 83 -13.13 5.32 -4.90
N GLY A 84 -14.29 5.02 -5.50
CA GLY A 84 -14.41 4.67 -6.92
C GLY A 84 -13.85 5.74 -7.86
N LYS A 85 -14.09 7.03 -7.55
CA LYS A 85 -13.51 8.15 -8.30
C LYS A 85 -11.99 8.23 -8.11
N ALA A 86 -11.54 8.09 -6.86
CA ALA A 86 -10.13 8.19 -6.50
C ALA A 86 -9.29 7.05 -7.12
N ILE A 87 -9.79 5.80 -7.11
CA ILE A 87 -9.08 4.65 -7.67
C ILE A 87 -8.97 4.75 -9.20
N LYS A 88 -9.97 5.31 -9.88
CA LYS A 88 -9.87 5.60 -11.32
C LYS A 88 -8.70 6.54 -11.61
N ILE A 89 -8.60 7.65 -10.88
CA ILE A 89 -7.50 8.62 -11.02
C ILE A 89 -6.15 7.92 -10.78
N PHE A 90 -6.07 7.07 -9.75
CA PHE A 90 -4.85 6.30 -9.46
C PHE A 90 -4.44 5.42 -10.66
N PHE A 91 -5.36 4.63 -11.21
CA PHE A 91 -5.04 3.74 -12.33
C PHE A 91 -4.68 4.50 -13.61
N ASP A 92 -5.41 5.58 -13.92
CA ASP A 92 -5.16 6.40 -15.12
C ASP A 92 -3.76 7.02 -15.10
N ASN A 93 -3.28 7.45 -13.93
CA ASN A 93 -2.00 8.13 -13.79
C ASN A 93 -0.81 7.19 -13.56
N TYR A 94 -1.00 6.09 -12.82
CA TYR A 94 0.15 5.36 -12.25
C TYR A 94 0.29 3.91 -12.68
N ASN A 95 -0.78 3.27 -13.16
CA ASN A 95 -0.78 1.82 -13.35
C ASN A 95 0.38 1.34 -14.24
N LYS A 96 0.55 1.94 -15.42
CA LYS A 96 1.59 1.53 -16.38
C LYS A 96 3.01 1.64 -15.81
N GLU A 97 3.29 2.68 -15.03
CA GLU A 97 4.61 2.88 -14.44
C GLU A 97 4.84 1.91 -13.28
N LEU A 98 3.86 1.76 -12.39
CA LEU A 98 3.94 0.83 -11.27
C LEU A 98 4.17 -0.60 -11.72
N GLN A 99 3.46 -1.07 -12.75
CA GLN A 99 3.64 -2.44 -13.27
C GLN A 99 5.10 -2.74 -13.70
N LYS A 100 5.85 -1.73 -14.15
CA LYS A 100 7.27 -1.91 -14.52
C LYS A 100 8.17 -2.13 -13.29
N LEU A 101 7.78 -1.57 -12.14
CA LEU A 101 8.54 -1.62 -10.88
C LEU A 101 8.24 -2.89 -10.07
N LEU A 102 7.13 -3.58 -10.35
CA LEU A 102 6.68 -4.75 -9.61
C LEU A 102 7.06 -6.05 -10.31
N ILE A 103 7.19 -7.12 -9.52
CA ILE A 103 7.39 -8.49 -10.04
C ILE A 103 6.08 -9.15 -10.48
N ALA A 104 4.95 -8.61 -10.07
CA ALA A 104 3.59 -9.08 -10.37
C ALA A 104 2.61 -7.90 -10.23
N PRO A 105 1.40 -7.99 -10.81
CA PRO A 105 0.33 -7.04 -10.53
C PRO A 105 0.07 -6.94 -9.02
N PHE A 106 -0.22 -5.73 -8.53
CA PHE A 106 -0.56 -5.53 -7.13
C PHE A 106 -1.97 -6.05 -6.81
N ASP A 107 -2.13 -6.64 -5.63
CA ASP A 107 -3.42 -7.10 -5.14
C ASP A 107 -4.18 -5.95 -4.49
N ILE A 108 -5.51 -5.95 -4.63
CA ILE A 108 -6.41 -4.98 -3.99
C ILE A 108 -7.47 -5.73 -3.21
N ASN A 109 -7.63 -5.37 -1.94
CA ASN A 109 -8.68 -5.88 -1.07
C ASN A 109 -9.53 -4.70 -0.59
N LEU A 110 -10.84 -4.85 -0.64
CA LEU A 110 -11.81 -3.80 -0.30
C LEU A 110 -12.74 -4.27 0.80
N GLY A 111 -13.13 -3.36 1.69
CA GLY A 111 -14.08 -3.67 2.74
C GLY A 111 -14.43 -2.49 3.61
N TYR A 112 -15.40 -2.66 4.48
CA TYR A 112 -15.71 -1.68 5.52
C TYR A 112 -14.95 -2.01 6.80
N SER A 113 -14.46 -0.99 7.51
CA SER A 113 -13.94 -1.14 8.87
C SER A 113 -15.03 -1.73 9.78
N VAL A 114 -14.62 -2.62 10.69
CA VAL A 114 -15.47 -3.20 11.74
C VAL A 114 -15.11 -2.61 13.08
#